data_AF-A0A978TIB7-F1
#
_entry.id   AF-A0A978TIB7-F1
#
_cell.length_a   1.000
_cell.length_b   1.000
_cell.length_c   1.000
_cell.angle_alpha   90.00
_cell.angle_beta   90.00
_cell.angle_gamma   90.00
#
_symmetry.space_group_name_H-M   'P 1'
#
loop_
_entity.id
_entity.type
_entity.pdbx_description
1 polymer ?
#
loop_
_entity_poly.entity_id
_entity_poly.type
_entity_poly.pdbx_seq_one_letter_code
_entity_poly.pdbx_strand_id
1 'polypeptide(L)'
;MSQLEEVEILWPGDVRMLAEFILRAHDARDERVNLQNPGSRSISRTTLHGLAGQFAQLTWLPRERIEAIFLAHGFNLGSVVEFD
;
A
#
# COMPACT_ATOMS: atom_id res chain seq x y z
N MET A 1 0.08 4.20 -10.02
CA MET A 1 -1.14 3.38 -9.77
C MET A 1 -1.58 2.49 -10.93
N SER A 2 -1.33 2.89 -12.18
CA SER A 2 -1.54 2.05 -13.39
C SER A 2 -0.91 0.65 -13.28
N GLN A 3 0.19 0.53 -12.55
CA GLN A 3 0.92 -0.73 -12.37
C GLN A 3 0.16 -1.78 -11.52
N LEU A 4 -0.70 -1.37 -10.58
CA LEU A 4 -1.42 -2.31 -9.71
C LEU A 4 -2.78 -2.74 -10.28
N GLU A 5 -3.19 -2.20 -11.43
CA GLU A 5 -4.47 -2.52 -12.06
C GLU A 5 -4.57 -3.97 -12.53
N GLU A 6 -3.42 -4.55 -12.89
CA GLU A 6 -3.31 -5.93 -13.37
C GLU A 6 -3.11 -6.96 -12.25
N VAL A 7 -2.93 -6.51 -11.01
CA VAL A 7 -2.70 -7.41 -9.87
C VAL A 7 -4.01 -7.81 -9.24
N GLU A 8 -4.30 -9.10 -9.28
CA GLU A 8 -5.47 -9.72 -8.67
C GLU A 8 -5.03 -10.79 -7.66
N ILE A 9 -5.56 -10.73 -6.42
CA ILE A 9 -5.29 -11.73 -5.38
C ILE A 9 -6.56 -12.52 -5.05
N LEU A 10 -7.65 -11.81 -4.79
CA LEU A 10 -8.98 -12.33 -4.48
C LEU A 10 -9.98 -12.00 -5.58
N TRP A 11 -9.94 -10.78 -6.12
CA TRP A 11 -10.77 -10.33 -7.24
C TRP A 11 -10.11 -9.15 -7.96
N PRO A 12 -10.51 -8.85 -9.21
CA PRO A 12 -9.87 -7.78 -9.98
C PRO A 12 -9.90 -6.42 -9.27
N GLY A 13 -8.73 -5.79 -9.15
CA GLY A 13 -8.57 -4.44 -8.59
C GLY A 13 -8.55 -4.35 -7.06
N ASP A 14 -8.56 -5.48 -6.35
CA ASP A 14 -8.49 -5.55 -4.88
C ASP A 14 -7.25 -4.87 -4.30
N VAL A 15 -6.07 -5.14 -4.87
CA VAL A 15 -4.80 -4.57 -4.44
C VAL A 15 -4.79 -3.05 -4.61
N ARG A 16 -5.27 -2.57 -5.77
CA ARG A 16 -5.37 -1.13 -6.04
C ARG A 16 -6.30 -0.43 -5.03
N MET A 17 -7.47 -1.01 -4.76
CA MET A 17 -8.42 -0.43 -3.79
C MET A 17 -7.82 -0.33 -2.39
N LEU A 18 -7.08 -1.36 -1.94
CA LEU A 18 -6.41 -1.29 -0.65
C LEU A 18 -5.29 -0.23 -0.64
N ALA A 19 -4.47 -0.20 -1.68
CA ALA A 19 -3.40 0.79 -1.84
C ALA A 19 -3.95 2.23 -1.76
N GLU A 20 -5.02 2.50 -2.50
CA GLU A 20 -5.73 3.79 -2.48
C GLU A 20 -6.22 4.18 -1.09
N PHE A 21 -6.87 3.23 -0.40
CA PHE A 21 -7.38 3.47 0.93
C PHE A 21 -6.25 3.82 1.92
N ILE A 22 -5.18 3.03 1.92
CA ILE A 22 -4.04 3.23 2.82
C ILE A 22 -3.35 4.57 2.57
N LEU A 23 -3.11 4.94 1.31
CA LEU A 23 -2.49 6.20 0.97
C LEU A 23 -3.34 7.40 1.41
N ARG A 24 -4.67 7.37 1.14
CA ARG A 24 -5.58 8.44 1.60
C ARG A 24 -5.62 8.53 3.12
N ALA A 25 -5.60 7.39 3.81
CA ALA A 25 -5.57 7.35 5.28
C ALA A 25 -4.27 7.92 5.84
N HIS A 26 -3.13 7.62 5.20
CA HIS A 26 -1.83 8.21 5.54
C HIS A 26 -1.83 9.72 5.33
N ASP A 27 -2.22 10.21 4.15
CA ASP A 27 -2.23 11.65 3.86
C ASP A 27 -3.12 12.42 4.85
N ALA A 28 -4.32 11.93 5.15
CA ALA A 28 -5.23 12.55 6.11
C ALA A 28 -4.68 12.55 7.55
N ARG A 29 -4.01 11.45 7.95
CA ARG A 29 -3.36 11.36 9.26
C ARG A 29 -2.18 12.32 9.35
N ASP A 30 -1.32 12.34 8.35
CA ASP A 30 -0.13 13.18 8.28
C ASP A 30 -0.52 14.65 8.32
N GLU A 31 -1.55 15.06 7.57
CA GLU A 31 -2.09 16.42 7.63
C GLU A 31 -2.47 16.80 9.07
N ARG A 32 -3.22 15.93 9.76
CA ARG A 32 -3.63 16.18 11.14
C ARG A 32 -2.45 16.25 12.12
N VAL A 33 -1.43 15.41 11.94
CA VAL A 33 -0.22 15.42 12.77
C VAL A 33 0.61 16.68 12.53
N ASN A 34 0.75 17.09 11.27
CA ASN A 34 1.52 18.25 10.87
C ASN A 34 0.88 19.57 11.35
N LEU A 35 -0.46 19.65 11.37
CA LEU A 35 -1.19 20.77 11.98
C LEU A 35 -0.89 20.92 13.48
N GLN A 36 -0.64 19.82 14.17
CA GLN A 36 -0.36 19.80 15.61
C GLN A 36 1.13 20.04 15.94
N ASN A 37 2.03 19.83 14.97
CA ASN A 37 3.48 19.87 15.17
C ASN A 37 4.20 20.64 14.06
N PRO A 38 4.04 21.98 13.96
CA PRO A 38 4.56 22.77 12.84
C PRO A 38 6.10 22.76 12.70
N GLY A 39 6.84 22.30 13.72
CA GLY A 39 8.30 22.16 13.66
C GLY A 39 8.81 20.87 13.01
N SER A 40 7.92 19.94 12.64
CA SER A 40 8.27 18.68 11.99
C SER A 40 7.24 18.32 10.93
N ARG A 41 7.70 17.72 9.82
CA ARG A 41 6.82 17.24 8.76
C ARG A 41 6.86 15.72 8.73
N SER A 42 5.73 15.11 9.05
CA SER A 42 5.50 13.68 8.89
C SER A 42 4.95 13.41 7.49
N ILE A 43 5.52 12.40 6.82
CA ILE A 43 5.05 11.86 5.55
C ILE A 43 5.14 10.34 5.66
N SER A 44 3.99 9.68 5.65
CA SER A 44 3.82 8.24 5.76
C SER A 44 3.72 7.65 4.34
N ARG A 45 4.65 6.75 4.02
CA ARG A 45 4.70 6.04 2.75
C ARG A 45 4.75 4.54 3.01
N THR A 46 3.88 3.79 2.32
CA THR A 46 3.82 2.33 2.43
C THR A 46 4.60 1.71 1.27
N THR A 47 5.38 0.67 1.54
CA THR A 47 6.03 -0.13 0.49
C THR A 47 5.12 -1.23 0.01
N LEU A 48 5.40 -1.86 -1.14
CA LEU A 48 4.68 -3.05 -1.58
C LEU A 48 4.76 -4.20 -0.57
N HIS A 49 5.89 -4.34 0.14
CA HIS A 49 5.99 -5.26 1.28
C HIS A 49 5.02 -4.90 2.41
N GLY A 50 4.92 -3.62 2.75
CA GLY A 50 3.96 -3.12 3.76
C GLY A 50 2.51 -3.38 3.34
N LEU A 51 2.20 -3.12 2.07
CA LEU A 51 0.88 -3.37 1.48
C LEU A 51 0.53 -4.87 1.53
N ALA A 52 1.48 -5.76 1.20
CA ALA A 52 1.28 -7.20 1.31
C ALA A 52 0.92 -7.61 2.75
N GLY A 53 1.60 -7.04 3.75
CA GLY A 53 1.29 -7.29 5.16
C GLY A 53 -0.11 -6.83 5.57
N GLN A 54 -0.55 -5.65 5.11
CA GLN A 54 -1.89 -5.13 5.38
C GLN A 54 -2.97 -5.99 4.70
N PHE A 55 -2.73 -6.40 3.46
CA PHE A 55 -3.64 -7.27 2.72
C PHE A 55 -3.77 -8.64 3.40
N ALA A 56 -2.65 -9.22 3.85
CA ALA A 56 -2.63 -10.47 4.61
C ALA A 56 -3.47 -10.38 5.90
N GLN A 57 -3.35 -9.27 6.63
CA GLN A 57 -4.11 -9.05 7.86
C GLN A 57 -5.63 -8.99 7.62
N LEU A 58 -6.05 -8.34 6.53
CA LEU A 58 -7.47 -8.19 6.20
C LEU A 58 -8.12 -9.47 5.67
N THR A 59 -7.34 -10.31 4.98
CA THR A 59 -7.86 -11.44 4.21
C THR A 59 -7.51 -12.80 4.80
N TRP A 60 -6.67 -12.83 5.83
CA TRP A 60 -6.08 -14.03 6.43
C TRP A 60 -5.33 -14.92 5.42
N LEU A 61 -4.92 -14.36 4.29
CA LEU A 61 -4.00 -15.03 3.39
C LEU A 61 -2.56 -14.91 3.91
N PRO A 62 -1.70 -15.92 3.67
CA PRO A 62 -0.28 -15.80 3.97
C PRO A 62 0.34 -14.62 3.23
N ARG A 63 1.12 -13.79 3.92
CA ARG A 63 1.79 -12.62 3.32
C ARG A 63 2.72 -13.05 2.19
N GLU A 64 3.43 -14.16 2.37
CA GLU A 64 4.37 -14.73 1.40
C GLU A 64 3.68 -15.04 0.07
N ARG A 65 2.40 -15.42 0.10
CA ARG A 65 1.60 -15.65 -1.11
C ARG A 65 1.36 -14.35 -1.88
N ILE A 66 1.07 -13.27 -1.17
CA ILE A 66 0.81 -11.95 -1.76
C ILE A 66 2.11 -11.37 -2.34
N GLU A 67 3.21 -11.48 -1.60
CA GLU A 67 4.53 -11.08 -2.07
C GLU A 67 4.96 -11.84 -3.32
N ALA A 68 4.71 -13.15 -3.39
CA ALA A 68 5.00 -13.95 -4.57
C ALA A 68 4.22 -13.45 -5.81
N ILE A 69 2.98 -13.00 -5.63
CA ILE A 69 2.20 -12.39 -6.71
C ILE A 69 2.85 -11.08 -7.16
N PHE A 70 3.22 -10.19 -6.24
CA PHE A 70 3.90 -8.94 -6.61
C PHE A 70 5.21 -9.20 -7.36
N LEU A 71 6.02 -10.17 -6.92
CA LEU A 71 7.24 -10.57 -7.61
C LEU A 71 6.95 -11.16 -8.99
N ALA A 72 5.89 -11.94 -9.16
CA ALA A 72 5.50 -12.53 -10.44
C ALA A 72 5.08 -11.47 -11.48
N HIS A 73 4.50 -10.35 -11.02
CA HIS A 73 4.22 -9.18 -11.86
C HIS A 73 5.46 -8.27 -12.07
N GLY A 74 6.64 -8.69 -11.59
CA GLY A 74 7.90 -7.97 -11.80
C GLY A 74 8.11 -6.79 -10.84
N PHE A 75 7.31 -6.67 -9.78
CA PHE A 75 7.48 -5.59 -8.80
C PHE A 75 8.63 -5.85 -7.84
N ASN A 76 9.25 -4.76 -7.38
CA ASN A 76 10.18 -4.77 -6.27
C ASN A 76 9.42 -4.50 -4.96
N LEU A 77 9.48 -5.44 -4.00
CA LEU A 77 8.78 -5.32 -2.71
C LEU A 77 9.20 -4.10 -1.88
N GLY A 78 10.41 -3.59 -2.11
CA GLY A 78 10.92 -2.36 -1.50
C GLY A 78 10.39 -1.07 -2.12
N SER A 79 9.71 -1.14 -3.27
CA SER A 79 9.13 0.04 -3.92
C SER A 79 8.05 0.66 -3.06
N VAL A 80 8.10 1.98 -2.96
CA VAL A 80 7.05 2.79 -2.35
C VAL A 80 5.82 2.80 -3.25
N VAL A 81 4.64 2.65 -2.64
CA VAL A 81 3.37 2.82 -3.32
C VAL A 81 3.08 4.32 -3.41
N GLU A 82 2.91 4.83 -4.63
CA GLU A 82 2.62 6.24 -4.89
C GLU A 82 1.33 6.38 -5.72
N PHE A 83 0.63 7.50 -5.50
CA PHE A 83 -0.37 8.01 -6.45
C PHE A 83 0.39 8.44 -7.71
N ASP A 84 0.21 7.72 -8.81
CA ASP A 84 0.36 8.38 -10.12
C ASP A 84 -0.93 9.15 -10.39
#